data_AF-A0A397G841-F1
#
_entry.id   AF-A0A397G841-F1
#
_cell.length_a   1.000
_cell.length_b   1.000
_cell.length_c   1.000
_cell.angle_alpha   90.00
_cell.angle_beta   90.00
_cell.angle_gamma   90.00
#
_symmetry.space_group_name_H-M   'P 1'
#
loop_
_entity.id
_entity.type
_entity.pdbx_description
1 polymer ?
#
loop_
_entity_poly.entity_id
_entity_poly.type
_entity_poly.pdbx_seq_one_letter_code
_entity_poly.pdbx_strand_id
1 'polypeptide(L)'
;MSNSYQTYQVIQQPKNNTYDFIFETSGGGGEITNDARTKKLQRNAKANKDIVCLIKVPFPPNLSAEDLIRPRNEKCGKVKVPNKFFIYRKWYTMCLANSGQTNYQTSISRYISEQWRNEPEYVKNYYGNLYVRAGELFKERYKKDGIKKQTPHE
;
A
#
# COMPACT_ATOMS: atom_id res chain seq x y z
N MET A 1 -5.07 32.86 8.19
CA MET A 1 -4.55 32.01 7.10
C MET A 1 -3.25 31.38 7.60
N SER A 2 -3.32 30.18 8.17
CA SER A 2 -2.13 29.52 8.71
C SER A 2 -1.47 28.67 7.62
N ASN A 3 -0.28 29.07 7.19
CA ASN A 3 0.62 28.26 6.37
C ASN A 3 1.04 27.03 7.18
N SER A 4 0.48 25.85 6.88
CA SER A 4 0.96 24.60 7.47
C SER A 4 2.27 24.22 6.77
N TYR A 5 3.38 24.31 7.49
CA TYR A 5 4.68 23.86 7.02
C TYR A 5 4.61 22.43 6.46
N GLN A 6 5.20 22.26 5.28
CA GLN A 6 5.35 21.02 4.51
C GLN A 6 5.61 19.80 5.43
N THR A 7 4.65 18.87 5.55
CA THR A 7 4.77 17.64 6.38
C THR A 7 5.57 16.52 5.70
N TYR A 8 6.43 16.89 4.74
CA TYR A 8 7.10 15.98 3.82
C TYR A 8 8.58 16.34 3.70
N GLN A 9 9.42 15.33 3.53
CA GLN A 9 10.85 15.45 3.26
C GLN A 9 11.15 15.05 1.81
N VAL A 10 12.05 15.77 1.15
CA VAL A 10 12.51 15.46 -0.21
C VAL A 10 13.87 14.78 -0.11
N ILE A 11 14.01 13.60 -0.71
CA ILE A 11 15.21 12.76 -0.66
C ILE A 11 15.64 12.43 -2.08
N GLN A 12 16.91 12.66 -2.39
CA GLN A 12 17.47 12.22 -3.68
C GLN A 12 17.57 10.69 -3.72
N GLN A 13 17.22 10.08 -4.85
CA GLN A 13 17.35 8.63 -4.98
C GLN A 13 18.80 8.20 -4.88
N PRO A 14 19.09 7.08 -4.17
CA PRO A 14 20.41 6.48 -4.23
C PRO A 14 20.72 6.07 -5.68
N LYS A 15 21.97 6.27 -6.11
CA LYS A 15 22.44 6.02 -7.49
C LYS A 15 22.20 4.57 -7.97
N ASN A 16 22.03 3.63 -7.05
CA ASN A 16 21.72 2.24 -7.34
C ASN A 16 20.22 2.01 -7.10
N ASN A 17 19.40 2.06 -8.17
CA ASN A 17 17.94 1.95 -8.11
C ASN A 17 17.42 0.50 -7.99
N THR A 18 18.25 -0.42 -7.50
CA THR A 18 17.88 -1.81 -7.28
C THR A 18 17.03 -1.90 -6.01
N TYR A 19 15.71 -2.04 -6.19
CA TYR A 19 14.79 -2.25 -5.09
C TYR A 19 14.67 -3.75 -4.79
N ASP A 20 15.09 -4.15 -3.60
CA ASP A 20 14.78 -5.48 -3.04
C ASP A 20 13.34 -5.48 -2.55
N PHE A 21 12.41 -6.01 -3.35
CA PHE A 21 11.04 -6.22 -2.90
C PHE A 21 10.98 -7.38 -1.91
N ILE A 22 10.77 -7.08 -0.63
CA ILE A 22 10.40 -8.09 0.36
C ILE A 22 8.90 -8.37 0.20
N PHE A 23 8.56 -9.54 -0.32
CA PHE A 23 7.19 -10.03 -0.29
C PHE A 23 7.00 -10.86 0.98
N GLU A 24 6.14 -10.41 1.89
CA GLU A 24 5.53 -11.31 2.86
C GLU A 24 4.58 -12.23 2.09
N THR A 25 5.04 -13.43 1.75
CA THR A 25 4.15 -14.52 1.36
C THR A 25 3.41 -14.95 2.62
N SER A 26 2.16 -14.50 2.77
CA SER A 26 1.26 -15.04 3.79
C SER A 26 1.06 -16.54 3.52
N GLY A 27 1.76 -17.38 4.25
CA GLY A 27 1.68 -18.83 4.16
C GLY A 27 2.29 -19.49 5.38
N GLY A 28 1.52 -19.57 6.46
CA GLY A 28 1.71 -20.50 7.58
C GLY A 28 2.78 -20.09 8.61
N GLY A 29 2.39 -20.10 9.88
CA GLY A 29 3.35 -20.14 10.98
C GLY A 29 4.22 -21.38 10.82
N GLY A 30 5.46 -21.15 10.42
CA GLY A 30 6.48 -22.16 10.18
C GLY A 30 7.83 -21.51 10.47
N GLU A 31 8.60 -22.23 11.27
CA GLU A 31 9.96 -21.96 11.70
C GLU A 31 10.79 -21.19 10.66
N ILE A 32 11.51 -20.15 11.11
CA ILE A 32 12.46 -19.39 10.30
C ILE A 32 13.60 -20.34 9.93
N THR A 33 13.45 -21.08 8.84
CA THR A 33 14.57 -21.77 8.23
C THR A 33 15.26 -20.79 7.29
N ASN A 34 16.59 -20.73 7.38
CA ASN A 34 17.45 -19.83 6.61
C ASN A 34 17.40 -20.06 5.07
N ASP A 35 16.56 -20.98 4.61
CA ASP A 35 16.48 -21.47 3.22
C ASP A 35 15.19 -21.05 2.48
N ALA A 36 14.43 -20.10 3.03
CA ALA A 36 13.41 -19.40 2.25
C ALA A 36 14.11 -18.59 1.15
N ARG A 37 14.31 -19.21 -0.03
CA ARG A 37 14.91 -18.61 -1.22
C ARG A 37 14.22 -17.28 -1.52
N THR A 38 14.79 -16.21 -0.98
CA THR A 38 14.36 -14.84 -1.22
C THR A 38 14.55 -14.63 -2.71
N LYS A 39 13.46 -14.69 -3.50
CA LYS A 39 13.53 -14.42 -4.93
C LYS A 39 13.79 -12.92 -5.10
N LYS A 40 15.07 -12.54 -5.06
CA LYS A 40 15.57 -11.20 -5.37
C LYS A 40 15.34 -10.94 -6.86
N LEU A 41 14.18 -10.41 -7.20
CA LEU A 41 13.87 -10.02 -8.57
C LEU A 41 14.29 -8.57 -8.78
N GLN A 42 15.46 -8.37 -9.38
CA GLN A 42 15.90 -7.05 -9.83
C GLN A 42 15.01 -6.65 -11.02
N ARG A 43 14.11 -5.68 -10.84
CA ARG A 43 13.36 -5.07 -11.96
C ARG A 43 13.77 -3.62 -12.08
N ASN A 44 14.04 -3.18 -13.31
CA ASN A 44 14.15 -1.76 -13.64
C ASN A 44 12.80 -1.10 -13.38
N ALA A 45 12.64 -0.50 -12.20
CA ALA A 45 11.45 0.24 -11.83
C ALA A 45 11.56 1.67 -12.37
N LYS A 46 10.43 2.26 -12.80
CA LYS A 46 10.37 3.71 -13.02
C LYS A 46 10.72 4.38 -11.69
N ALA A 47 11.75 5.21 -11.70
CA ALA A 47 12.27 5.92 -10.55
C ALA A 47 11.99 7.42 -10.70
N ASN A 48 11.52 8.06 -9.62
CA ASN A 48 11.50 9.52 -9.55
C ASN A 48 12.94 10.07 -9.49
N LYS A 49 13.17 11.31 -9.92
CA LYS A 49 14.46 11.98 -9.68
C LYS A 49 14.61 12.34 -8.20
N ASP A 50 13.56 12.96 -7.66
CA ASP A 50 13.41 13.28 -6.24
C ASP A 50 12.28 12.47 -5.64
N ILE A 51 12.49 11.90 -4.45
CA ILE A 51 11.46 11.18 -3.70
C ILE A 51 10.88 12.12 -2.65
N VAL A 52 9.56 12.29 -2.68
CA VAL A 52 8.84 13.03 -1.63
C VAL A 52 8.26 12.04 -0.62
N CYS A 53 8.74 12.05 0.60
CA CYS A 53 8.23 11.20 1.68
C CYS A 53 7.47 12.03 2.70
N LEU A 54 6.27 11.59 3.12
CA LEU A 54 5.64 12.05 4.36
C LEU A 54 6.54 11.73 5.55
N ILE A 55 6.69 12.71 6.45
CA ILE A 55 7.31 12.49 7.76
C ILE A 55 6.32 11.78 8.68
N LYS A 56 5.06 12.20 8.62
CA LYS A 56 3.95 11.61 9.39
C LYS A 56 2.74 11.47 8.49
N VAL A 57 2.11 10.31 8.53
CA VAL A 57 0.82 10.09 7.87
C VAL A 57 -0.30 10.56 8.81
N PRO A 58 -1.25 11.40 8.35
CA PRO A 58 -2.39 11.80 9.17
C PRO A 58 -3.16 10.59 9.71
N PHE A 59 -3.56 10.66 10.98
CA PHE A 59 -4.31 9.61 11.66
C PHE A 59 -5.47 10.23 12.46
N PRO A 60 -6.69 9.65 12.42
CA PRO A 60 -7.08 8.47 11.65
C PRO A 60 -7.08 8.73 10.13
N PRO A 61 -6.93 7.69 9.29
CA PRO A 61 -7.00 7.85 7.85
C PRO A 61 -8.43 8.22 7.42
N ASN A 62 -8.56 9.10 6.43
CA ASN A 62 -9.84 9.34 5.77
C ASN A 62 -10.03 8.27 4.68
N LEU A 63 -10.24 7.02 5.12
CA LEU A 63 -10.31 5.85 4.25
C LEU A 63 -11.31 4.83 4.81
N SER A 64 -12.30 4.50 4.00
CA SER A 64 -13.41 3.61 4.32
C SER A 64 -13.19 2.17 3.82
N ALA A 65 -14.00 1.22 4.29
CA ALA A 65 -13.96 -0.16 3.78
C ALA A 65 -14.35 -0.23 2.29
N GLU A 66 -15.28 0.64 1.87
CA GLU A 66 -15.73 0.82 0.50
C GLU A 66 -14.57 1.23 -0.42
N ASP A 67 -13.68 2.11 0.06
CA ASP A 67 -12.48 2.53 -0.68
C ASP A 67 -11.53 1.37 -0.99
N LEU A 68 -11.60 0.28 -0.21
CA LEU A 68 -10.68 -0.85 -0.29
C LEU A 68 -11.18 -1.98 -1.18
N ILE A 69 -12.49 -2.10 -1.37
CA ILE A 69 -13.11 -3.15 -2.18
C ILE A 69 -13.40 -2.71 -3.62
N ARG A 70 -13.30 -1.41 -3.92
CA ARG A 70 -13.49 -0.90 -5.28
C ARG A 70 -12.40 -1.42 -6.23
N PRO A 71 -12.76 -1.90 -7.44
CA PRO A 71 -11.78 -2.25 -8.46
C PRO A 71 -10.84 -1.09 -8.76
N ARG A 72 -9.54 -1.38 -8.89
CA ARG A 72 -8.56 -0.37 -9.30
C ARG A 72 -8.81 0.11 -10.74
N ASN A 73 -9.28 -0.79 -11.59
CA ASN A 73 -9.71 -0.53 -12.95
C ASN A 73 -10.64 -1.67 -13.42
N GLU A 74 -11.41 -1.43 -14.47
CA GLU A 74 -12.33 -2.40 -15.08
C GLU A 74 -11.61 -3.66 -15.58
N LYS A 75 -10.31 -3.55 -15.89
CA LYS A 75 -9.49 -4.64 -16.42
C LYS A 75 -9.01 -5.61 -15.33
N CYS A 76 -9.10 -5.26 -14.04
CA CYS A 76 -8.66 -6.09 -12.92
C CYS A 76 -9.73 -7.15 -12.59
N GLY A 77 -9.63 -8.32 -13.23
CA GLY A 77 -10.65 -9.38 -13.13
C GLY A 77 -10.68 -10.17 -11.82
N LYS A 78 -9.82 -9.86 -10.83
CA LYS A 78 -9.87 -10.42 -9.48
C LYS A 78 -9.51 -9.32 -8.49
N VAL A 79 -10.52 -8.75 -7.86
CA VAL A 79 -10.33 -7.79 -6.78
C VAL A 79 -10.17 -8.55 -5.47
N LYS A 80 -9.10 -8.25 -4.75
CA LYS A 80 -8.86 -8.74 -3.39
C LYS A 80 -8.77 -7.53 -2.47
N VAL A 81 -9.19 -7.71 -1.23
CA VAL A 81 -8.96 -6.72 -0.19
C VAL A 81 -7.44 -6.57 0.03
N PRO A 82 -6.88 -5.34 -0.07
CA PRO A 82 -5.46 -5.11 0.20
C PRO A 82 -5.14 -5.44 1.65
N ASN A 83 -3.94 -5.99 1.91
CA ASN A 83 -3.48 -6.21 3.29
C ASN A 83 -3.26 -4.88 4.04
N LYS A 84 -3.06 -4.96 5.36
CA LYS A 84 -2.89 -3.80 6.26
C LYS A 84 -1.82 -2.80 5.76
N PHE A 85 -0.67 -3.31 5.31
CA PHE A 85 0.40 -2.48 4.76
C PHE A 85 0.00 -1.78 3.45
N PHE A 86 -0.69 -2.48 2.55
CA PHE A 86 -1.17 -1.88 1.30
C PHE A 86 -2.27 -0.82 1.55
N ILE A 87 -3.10 -0.99 2.58
CA ILE A 87 -4.06 0.02 3.03
C ILE A 87 -3.31 1.26 3.53
N TYR A 88 -2.32 1.07 4.42
CA TYR A 88 -1.45 2.14 4.91
C TYR A 88 -0.77 2.91 3.77
N ARG A 89 -0.16 2.18 2.83
CA ARG A 89 0.49 2.74 1.64
C ARG A 89 -0.48 3.50 0.75
N LYS A 90 -1.72 3.01 0.59
CA LYS A 90 -2.76 3.73 -0.17
C LYS A 90 -3.03 5.09 0.45
N TRP A 91 -3.26 5.13 1.76
CA TRP A 91 -3.52 6.39 2.48
C TRP A 91 -2.34 7.36 2.40
N TYR A 92 -1.12 6.86 2.59
CA TYR A 92 0.12 7.64 2.40
C TYR A 92 0.15 8.32 1.03
N THR A 93 -0.14 7.58 -0.04
CA THR A 93 -0.12 8.14 -1.39
C THR A 93 -1.27 9.10 -1.68
N MET A 94 -2.43 8.94 -1.04
CA MET A 94 -3.51 9.92 -1.11
C MET A 94 -3.12 11.23 -0.43
N CYS A 95 -2.44 11.16 0.73
CA CYS A 95 -1.94 12.34 1.41
C CYS A 95 -0.89 13.10 0.59
N LEU A 96 0.00 12.40 -0.12
CA LEU A 96 0.92 13.03 -1.08
C LEU A 96 0.18 13.69 -2.25
N ALA A 97 -0.79 12.99 -2.84
CA ALA A 97 -1.55 13.50 -3.97
C ALA A 97 -2.32 14.78 -3.60
N ASN A 98 -2.88 14.83 -2.39
CA ASN A 98 -3.57 16.01 -1.87
C ASN A 98 -2.66 17.22 -1.68
N SER A 99 -1.34 17.01 -1.52
CA SER A 99 -0.34 18.08 -1.47
C SER A 99 0.30 18.38 -2.85
N GLY A 100 -0.27 17.87 -3.94
CA GLY A 100 0.25 18.05 -5.29
C GLY A 100 1.54 17.25 -5.59
N GLN A 101 1.88 16.28 -4.74
CA GLN A 101 3.09 15.48 -4.86
C GLN A 101 2.73 14.05 -5.29
N THR A 102 3.55 13.45 -6.16
CA THR A 102 3.35 12.05 -6.55
C THR A 102 4.69 11.35 -6.63
N ASN A 103 4.69 10.06 -6.33
CA ASN A 103 5.85 9.20 -6.49
C ASN A 103 5.42 7.89 -7.13
N TYR A 104 6.31 7.28 -7.91
CA TYR A 104 6.19 5.86 -8.21
C TYR A 104 6.18 5.02 -6.92
N GLN A 105 5.23 4.10 -6.83
CA GLN A 105 5.06 3.19 -5.68
C GLN A 105 6.35 2.43 -5.34
N THR A 106 7.12 2.07 -6.36
CA THR A 106 8.41 1.38 -6.24
C THR A 106 9.45 2.22 -5.51
N SER A 107 9.48 3.53 -5.75
CA SER A 107 10.44 4.44 -5.12
C SER A 107 10.17 4.69 -3.63
N ILE A 108 8.89 4.75 -3.24
CA ILE A 108 8.51 5.06 -1.86
C ILE A 108 8.35 3.82 -0.97
N SER A 109 8.31 2.61 -1.54
CA SER A 109 7.94 1.40 -0.79
C SER A 109 8.89 1.11 0.38
N ARG A 110 10.19 1.40 0.25
CA ARG A 110 11.17 1.27 1.35
C ARG A 110 10.81 2.16 2.53
N TYR A 111 10.62 3.45 2.28
CA TYR A 111 10.34 4.46 3.31
C TYR A 111 9.00 4.20 4.02
N ILE A 112 7.98 3.80 3.26
CA ILE A 112 6.67 3.47 3.82
C ILE A 112 6.74 2.21 4.68
N SER A 113 7.54 1.21 4.28
CA SER A 113 7.76 -0.02 5.06
C SER A 113 8.45 0.28 6.39
N GLU A 114 9.47 1.13 6.37
CA GLU A 114 10.16 1.59 7.57
C GLU A 114 9.22 2.36 8.50
N GLN A 115 8.44 3.30 7.96
CA GLN A 115 7.46 4.04 8.75
C GLN A 115 6.39 3.10 9.34
N TRP A 116 5.81 2.20 8.55
CA TRP A 116 4.83 1.21 9.01
C TRP A 116 5.38 0.33 10.15
N ARG A 117 6.65 -0.08 10.07
CA ARG A 117 7.31 -0.85 11.13
C ARG A 117 7.36 -0.07 12.44
N ASN A 118 7.64 1.22 12.37
CA ASN A 118 7.76 2.13 13.50
C ASN A 118 6.44 2.73 13.99
N GLU A 119 5.32 2.49 13.28
CA GLU A 119 4.00 2.91 13.76
C GLU A 119 3.63 2.21 15.08
N PRO A 120 2.98 2.92 16.01
CA PRO A 120 2.54 2.36 17.27
C PRO A 120 1.41 1.34 17.08
N GLU A 121 1.25 0.44 18.04
CA GLU A 121 0.35 -0.71 17.92
C GLU A 121 -1.12 -0.31 17.70
N TYR A 122 -1.58 0.79 18.30
CA TYR A 122 -2.94 1.29 18.09
C TYR A 122 -3.21 1.69 16.62
N VAL A 123 -2.20 2.19 15.90
CA VAL A 123 -2.30 2.51 14.47
C VAL A 123 -2.37 1.21 13.68
N LYS A 124 -1.46 0.25 13.95
CA LYS A 124 -1.46 -1.06 13.29
C LYS A 124 -2.79 -1.80 13.49
N ASN A 125 -3.35 -1.73 14.69
CA ASN A 125 -4.66 -2.28 15.03
C ASN A 125 -5.79 -1.59 14.27
N TYR A 126 -5.76 -0.26 14.13
CA TYR A 126 -6.74 0.46 13.32
C TYR A 126 -6.78 -0.06 11.87
N TYR A 127 -5.61 -0.15 11.22
CA TYR A 127 -5.53 -0.70 9.86
C TYR A 127 -5.89 -2.19 9.79
N GLY A 128 -5.66 -2.94 10.88
CA GLY A 128 -6.15 -4.30 11.04
C GLY A 128 -7.66 -4.40 11.06
N ASN A 129 -8.34 -3.55 11.83
CA ASN A 129 -9.79 -3.48 11.89
C ASN A 129 -10.37 -3.05 10.54
N LEU A 130 -9.73 -2.10 9.86
CA LEU A 130 -10.13 -1.66 8.53
C LEU A 130 -10.01 -2.78 7.49
N TYR A 131 -8.95 -3.59 7.56
CA TYR A 131 -8.78 -4.79 6.74
C TYR A 131 -9.91 -5.82 6.97
N VAL A 132 -10.24 -6.10 8.25
CA VAL A 132 -11.31 -7.04 8.61
C VAL A 132 -12.65 -6.56 8.07
N ARG A 133 -13.02 -5.30 8.34
CA ARG A 133 -14.27 -4.69 7.86
C ARG A 133 -14.37 -4.71 6.33
N ALA A 134 -13.29 -4.39 5.63
CA ALA A 134 -13.25 -4.48 4.18
C ALA A 134 -13.40 -5.93 3.69
N GLY A 135 -12.84 -6.91 4.42
CA GLY A 135 -13.03 -8.33 4.16
C GLY A 135 -14.48 -8.80 4.31
N GLU A 136 -15.17 -8.34 5.35
CA GLU A 136 -16.60 -8.61 5.58
C GLU A 136 -17.45 -7.98 4.46
N LEU A 137 -17.24 -6.69 4.19
CA LEU A 137 -17.95 -5.98 3.13
C LEU A 137 -17.71 -6.59 1.74
N PHE A 138 -16.50 -7.08 1.47
CA PHE A 138 -16.18 -7.77 0.22
C PHE A 138 -16.97 -9.07 0.08
N LYS A 139 -17.06 -9.88 1.15
CA LYS A 139 -17.83 -11.13 1.16
C LYS A 139 -19.32 -10.86 0.98
N GLU A 140 -19.86 -9.85 1.65
CA GLU A 140 -21.25 -9.43 1.53
C GLU A 140 -21.59 -9.02 0.10
N ARG A 141 -20.76 -8.15 -0.50
CA ARG A 141 -21.04 -7.59 -1.83
C ARG A 141 -20.77 -8.56 -2.99
N TYR A 142 -19.76 -9.41 -2.89
CA TYR A 142 -19.26 -10.19 -4.04
C TYR A 142 -19.28 -11.72 -3.85
N LYS A 143 -19.78 -12.23 -2.71
CA LYS A 143 -19.80 -13.66 -2.34
C LYS A 143 -18.41 -14.31 -2.45
N LYS A 144 -18.31 -15.65 -2.37
CA LYS A 144 -17.02 -16.39 -2.51
C LYS A 144 -16.38 -16.25 -3.90
N ASP A 145 -17.16 -15.85 -4.91
CA ASP A 145 -16.76 -15.85 -6.31
C ASP A 145 -15.91 -14.63 -6.72
N GLY A 146 -15.90 -13.56 -5.91
CA GLY A 146 -15.21 -12.32 -6.21
C GLY A 146 -15.84 -11.50 -7.35
N ILE A 147 -15.23 -10.37 -7.69
CA ILE A 147 -15.71 -9.51 -8.79
C ILE A 147 -15.40 -10.19 -10.13
N LYS A 148 -16.40 -10.80 -10.77
CA LYS A 148 -16.32 -11.28 -12.16
C LYS A 148 -16.40 -10.08 -13.11
N LYS A 149 -15.60 -10.07 -14.19
CA LYS A 149 -15.73 -9.06 -15.25
C LYS A 149 -17.12 -9.17 -15.89
N GLN A 150 -17.81 -8.05 -16.09
CA GLN A 150 -18.83 -7.99 -17.12
C GLN A 150 -18.10 -7.97 -18.46
N THR A 151 -18.23 -9.03 -19.26
CA THR A 151 -17.86 -8.99 -20.67
C THR A 151 -18.79 -7.99 -21.35
N PRO A 152 -18.26 -6.96 -22.05
CA PRO A 152 -19.10 -6.17 -22.95
C PRO A 152 -19.67 -7.13 -23.99
N HIS A 153 -20.99 -7.19 -24.09
CA HIS A 153 -21.64 -7.83 -25.22
C HIS A 153 -21.51 -6.84 -26.37
N GLU A 154 -20.72 -7.20 -27.38
CA GLU A 154 -20.80 -6.58 -28.71
C GLU A 154 -22.17 -6.87 -29.35
#